data_AF-A0A6C0DQN9-F1
#
_entry.id   AF-A0A6C0DQN9-F1
#
_cell.length_a   1.000
_cell.length_b   1.000
_cell.length_c   1.000
_cell.angle_alpha   90.00
_cell.angle_beta   90.00
_cell.angle_gamma   90.00
#
_symmetry.space_group_name_H-M   'P 1'
#
loop_
_entity.id
_entity.type
_entity.pdbx_description
1 polymer ?
#
loop_
_entity_poly.entity_id
_entity_poly.type
_entity_poly.pdbx_seq_one_letter_code
_entity_poly.pdbx_strand_id
1 'polypeptide(L)'
;MRLVSFDIGVRNLAFCVMEGTNRSNVKILHWDLIDVMAEGAGHDAPKCFKCQKPANWQNGKKAYACTLHKTKSANPPTKLSLNKKTIDELRKEGEPFGIHSTTKKGYVDILYTHYHLNVWKRCIKSSKQCSVVDLSVPIAKSLESRKKLWEGATLIACEQQPDKRMLCVQAMIHMWFVTQGFKCTGVSATHKLTNILTVDDHTKTYKGRKKTGIIHATELVPTTEWKSHMLKHPKKDDLCDTFLQGLWVMEHTR
;
A
#
# COMPACT_ATOMS: atom_id res chain seq x y z
N MET A 1 -23.17 4.98 15.71
CA MET A 1 -22.50 3.72 15.25
C MET A 1 -21.02 4.00 15.03
N ARG A 2 -20.17 3.00 15.25
CA ARG A 2 -18.76 3.05 14.82
C ARG A 2 -18.58 2.08 13.66
N LEU A 3 -18.08 2.59 12.54
CA LEU A 3 -18.01 1.90 11.26
C LEU A 3 -16.57 1.91 10.76
N VAL A 4 -16.13 0.80 10.17
CA VAL A 4 -14.92 0.79 9.33
C VAL A 4 -15.35 0.55 7.89
N SER A 5 -14.99 1.45 6.99
CA SER A 5 -15.30 1.34 5.56
C SER A 5 -14.02 1.07 4.78
N PHE A 6 -14.01 0.01 3.98
CA PHE A 6 -12.88 -0.41 3.14
C PHE A 6 -13.18 -0.23 1.65
N ASP A 7 -12.20 0.33 0.94
CA ASP A 7 -12.03 0.26 -0.51
C ASP A 7 -10.93 -0.77 -0.80
N ILE A 8 -11.24 -1.72 -1.67
CA ILE A 8 -10.52 -2.99 -1.76
C ILE A 8 -9.75 -3.07 -3.06
N GLY A 9 -8.45 -2.78 -2.98
CA GLY A 9 -7.49 -3.10 -4.04
C GLY A 9 -6.71 -4.39 -3.76
N VAL A 10 -6.07 -4.93 -4.81
CA VAL A 10 -5.20 -6.12 -4.64
C VAL A 10 -3.94 -5.81 -3.81
N ARG A 11 -3.38 -4.60 -3.96
CA ARG A 11 -2.17 -4.17 -3.23
C ARG A 11 -2.51 -3.24 -2.06
N ASN A 12 -3.37 -2.27 -2.32
CA ASN A 12 -3.69 -1.23 -1.35
C ASN A 12 -5.10 -1.45 -0.83
N LEU A 13 -5.27 -1.38 0.48
CA LEU A 13 -6.57 -1.38 1.14
C LEU A 13 -6.73 -0.02 1.81
N ALA A 14 -7.52 0.87 1.21
CA ALA A 14 -7.86 2.12 1.88
C ALA A 14 -8.95 1.81 2.91
N PHE A 15 -8.90 2.49 4.05
CA PHE A 15 -9.94 2.35 5.06
C PHE A 15 -10.18 3.64 5.83
N CYS A 16 -11.43 3.84 6.25
CA CYS A 16 -11.83 4.95 7.09
C CYS A 16 -12.61 4.43 8.30
N VAL A 17 -12.12 4.72 9.50
CA VAL A 17 -12.78 4.45 10.78
C VAL A 17 -13.56 5.71 11.15
N MET A 18 -14.88 5.57 11.25
CA MET A 18 -15.79 6.68 11.48
C MET A 18 -16.75 6.38 12.62
N GLU A 19 -17.19 7.43 13.29
CA GLU A 19 -18.22 7.38 14.32
C GLU A 19 -19.28 8.45 14.03
N GLY A 20 -20.55 8.09 14.19
CA GLY A 20 -21.66 9.02 13.97
C GLY A 20 -22.93 8.28 13.64
N THR A 21 -23.88 8.99 13.03
CA THR A 21 -25.13 8.42 12.51
C THR A 21 -25.47 8.93 11.11
N ASN A 22 -24.95 10.09 10.72
CA ASN A 22 -25.15 10.70 9.40
C ASN A 22 -24.13 11.84 9.21
N ARG A 23 -24.22 12.55 8.08
CA ARG A 23 -23.28 13.64 7.75
C ARG A 23 -23.21 14.80 8.74
N SER A 24 -24.24 15.06 9.55
CA SER A 24 -24.23 16.21 10.48
C SER A 24 -23.40 15.97 11.74
N ASN A 25 -23.13 14.71 12.08
CA ASN A 25 -22.41 14.33 13.29
C ASN A 25 -21.28 13.32 13.05
N VAL A 26 -20.97 13.01 11.79
CA VAL A 26 -19.88 12.09 11.46
C VAL A 26 -18.54 12.64 11.91
N LYS A 27 -17.77 11.80 12.58
CA LYS A 27 -16.38 12.04 12.98
C LYS A 27 -15.51 10.98 12.35
N ILE A 28 -14.38 11.41 11.80
CA ILE A 28 -13.33 10.50 11.32
C ILE A 28 -12.38 10.27 12.49
N LEU A 29 -12.27 9.01 12.93
CA LEU A 29 -11.37 8.60 14.01
C LEU A 29 -9.98 8.20 13.47
N HIS A 30 -9.95 7.59 12.28
CA HIS A 30 -8.74 7.21 11.59
C HIS A 30 -9.00 7.05 10.10
N TRP A 31 -8.03 7.40 9.26
CA TRP A 31 -8.16 7.32 7.80
C TRP A 31 -6.78 7.06 7.19
N ASP A 32 -6.59 5.90 6.57
CA ASP A 32 -5.27 5.50 6.09
C ASP A 32 -5.35 4.44 4.97
N LEU A 33 -4.18 4.05 4.47
CA LEU A 33 -3.97 3.08 3.41
C LEU A 33 -3.01 1.97 3.87
N ILE A 34 -3.43 0.72 3.75
CA ILE A 34 -2.57 -0.45 3.96
C ILE A 34 -1.94 -0.85 2.62
N ASP A 35 -0.61 -0.89 2.52
CA ASP A 35 0.10 -1.48 1.36
C ASP A 35 0.51 -2.92 1.70
N VAL A 36 -0.42 -3.85 1.45
CA VAL A 36 -0.29 -5.29 1.77
C VAL A 36 0.98 -5.89 1.18
N MET A 37 1.37 -5.45 -0.02
CA MET A 37 2.55 -5.98 -0.70
C MET A 37 3.85 -5.46 -0.09
N ALA A 38 3.88 -4.20 0.34
CA ALA A 38 5.03 -3.62 1.02
C ALA A 38 5.20 -4.23 2.41
N GLU A 39 4.13 -4.26 3.20
CA GLU A 39 4.13 -4.81 4.55
C GLU A 39 4.47 -6.29 4.56
N GLY A 40 3.88 -7.08 3.65
CA GLY A 40 4.20 -8.50 3.48
C GLY A 40 5.66 -8.77 3.08
N ALA A 41 6.33 -7.78 2.49
CA ALA A 41 7.76 -7.85 2.17
C ALA A 41 8.66 -7.25 3.27
N GLY A 42 8.09 -6.83 4.41
CA GLY A 42 8.83 -6.23 5.52
C GLY A 42 9.25 -4.77 5.27
N HIS A 43 8.54 -4.06 4.39
CA HIS A 43 8.81 -2.66 4.09
C HIS A 43 7.64 -1.77 4.52
N ASP A 44 7.96 -0.66 5.17
CA ASP A 44 6.98 0.36 5.56
C ASP A 44 6.91 1.46 4.49
N ALA A 45 5.81 1.45 3.71
CA ALA A 45 5.47 2.43 2.68
C ALA A 45 6.69 3.03 1.93
N PRO A 46 7.57 2.21 1.31
CA PRO A 46 8.85 2.70 0.84
C PRO A 46 8.67 3.71 -0.29
N LYS A 47 9.31 4.87 -0.14
CA LYS A 47 9.23 5.98 -1.09
C LYS A 47 10.48 6.05 -1.94
N CYS A 48 10.29 6.35 -3.22
CA CYS A 48 11.40 6.56 -4.13
C CYS A 48 12.22 7.77 -3.71
N PHE A 49 13.54 7.59 -3.60
CA PHE A 49 14.49 8.63 -3.20
C PHE A 49 14.39 9.94 -4.00
N LYS A 50 13.93 9.87 -5.26
CA LYS A 50 13.87 11.02 -6.16
C LYS A 50 12.48 11.67 -6.29
N CYS A 51 11.42 10.87 -6.38
CA CYS A 51 10.08 11.40 -6.69
C CYS A 51 9.03 11.16 -5.61
N GLN A 52 9.40 10.53 -4.49
CA GLN A 52 8.51 10.22 -3.36
C GLN A 52 7.30 9.32 -3.69
N LYS A 53 7.17 8.86 -4.95
CA LYS A 53 6.19 7.84 -5.36
C LYS A 53 6.55 6.48 -4.75
N PRO A 54 5.59 5.55 -4.63
CA PRO A 54 5.85 4.20 -4.12
C PRO A 54 7.03 3.53 -4.85
N ALA A 55 7.95 2.99 -4.06
CA ALA A 55 9.12 2.27 -4.54
C ALA A 55 8.85 0.76 -4.56
N ASN A 56 9.55 0.06 -5.46
CA ASN A 56 9.50 -1.40 -5.55
C ASN A 56 10.91 -2.03 -5.61
N TRP A 57 11.94 -1.19 -5.53
CA TRP A 57 13.34 -1.58 -5.69
C TRP A 57 14.14 -1.05 -4.51
N GLN A 58 15.10 -1.84 -4.06
CA GLN A 58 16.06 -1.47 -3.03
C GLN A 58 17.47 -1.85 -3.47
N ASN A 59 18.45 -1.01 -3.16
CA ASN A 59 19.87 -1.31 -3.41
C ASN A 59 20.60 -1.75 -2.14
N GLY A 60 21.86 -2.17 -2.26
CA GLY A 60 22.67 -2.59 -1.11
C GLY A 60 22.93 -1.48 -0.07
N LYS A 61 22.77 -0.21 -0.46
CA LYS A 61 22.78 0.96 0.45
C LYS A 61 21.45 1.19 1.18
N LYS A 62 20.49 0.26 1.05
CA LYS A 62 19.12 0.35 1.60
C LYS A 62 18.29 1.52 1.05
N ALA A 63 18.72 2.20 -0.01
CA ALA A 63 17.93 3.23 -0.67
C ALA A 63 16.82 2.61 -1.50
N TYR A 64 15.67 3.27 -1.59
CA TYR A 64 14.49 2.81 -2.33
C TYR A 64 14.25 3.58 -3.63
N ALA A 65 13.84 2.90 -4.70
CA ALA A 65 13.51 3.52 -5.98
C ALA A 65 12.24 2.97 -6.65
N CYS A 66 11.59 3.81 -7.45
CA CYS A 66 10.57 3.36 -8.40
C CYS A 66 11.22 2.83 -9.68
N THR A 67 10.44 2.20 -10.56
CA THR A 67 10.95 1.62 -11.82
C THR A 67 11.64 2.65 -12.73
N LEU A 68 11.21 3.92 -12.71
CA LEU A 68 11.79 5.00 -13.54
C LEU A 68 13.10 5.55 -12.96
N HIS A 69 13.29 5.46 -11.65
CA HIS A 69 14.44 6.05 -10.95
C HIS A 69 15.43 5.02 -10.43
N LYS A 70 15.18 3.72 -10.65
CA LYS A 70 16.25 2.74 -10.57
C LYS A 70 17.17 3.00 -11.76
N THR A 71 18.39 3.44 -11.50
CA THR A 71 19.41 3.51 -12.55
C THR A 71 19.63 2.10 -13.13
N LYS A 72 20.00 2.00 -14.41
CA LYS A 72 20.40 0.70 -14.97
C LYS A 72 21.59 0.20 -14.14
N SER A 73 21.40 -0.89 -13.40
CA SER A 73 22.50 -1.53 -12.68
C SER A 73 23.36 -2.28 -13.68
N ALA A 74 24.67 -2.13 -13.56
CA ALA A 74 25.62 -3.05 -14.18
C ALA A 74 25.35 -4.47 -13.66
N ASN A 75 25.72 -5.50 -14.43
CA ASN A 75 25.69 -6.87 -13.97
C ASN A 75 26.90 -7.10 -13.05
N PRO A 76 26.72 -7.14 -11.72
CA PRO A 76 27.85 -7.33 -10.81
C PRO A 76 28.40 -8.77 -10.92
N PRO A 77 29.68 -9.00 -10.58
CA PRO A 77 30.23 -10.36 -10.53
C PRO A 77 29.56 -11.18 -9.43
N THR A 78 29.35 -12.48 -9.67
CA THR A 78 28.85 -13.41 -8.66
C THR A 78 29.96 -13.82 -7.68
N LYS A 79 29.60 -14.29 -6.48
CA LYS A 79 30.59 -14.89 -5.56
C LYS A 79 31.37 -16.03 -6.22
N LEU A 80 30.72 -16.83 -7.06
CA LEU A 80 31.37 -17.91 -7.82
C LEU A 80 32.44 -17.36 -8.77
N SER A 81 32.13 -16.28 -9.51
CA SER A 81 33.09 -15.61 -10.39
C SER A 81 34.30 -15.08 -9.62
N LEU A 82 34.07 -14.41 -8.49
CA LEU A 82 35.15 -13.90 -7.64
C LEU A 82 35.98 -15.03 -7.02
N ASN A 83 35.37 -16.14 -6.61
CA ASN A 83 36.08 -17.29 -6.07
C ASN A 83 37.00 -17.99 -7.07
N LYS A 84 36.76 -17.85 -8.38
CA LYS A 84 37.65 -18.36 -9.43
C LYS A 84 38.95 -17.56 -9.55
N LYS A 85 38.96 -16.30 -9.09
CA LYS A 85 40.15 -15.44 -9.08
C LYS A 85 41.13 -15.86 -7.97
N THR A 86 42.41 -15.65 -8.21
CA THR A 86 43.49 -15.74 -7.21
C THR A 86 43.41 -14.59 -6.21
N ILE A 87 44.10 -14.72 -5.06
CA ILE A 87 44.12 -13.66 -4.05
C ILE A 87 44.77 -12.37 -4.58
N ASP A 88 45.77 -12.49 -5.45
CA ASP A 88 46.45 -11.34 -6.06
C ASP A 88 45.58 -10.58 -7.05
N GLU A 89 44.80 -11.29 -7.87
CA GLU A 89 43.82 -10.67 -8.76
C GLU A 89 42.74 -9.91 -7.98
N LEU A 90 42.24 -10.50 -6.88
CA LEU A 90 41.25 -9.85 -6.03
C LEU A 90 41.84 -8.62 -5.30
N ARG A 91 43.10 -8.69 -4.87
CA ARG A 91 43.81 -7.56 -4.28
C ARG A 91 43.94 -6.40 -5.25
N LYS A 92 44.38 -6.65 -6.48
CA LYS A 92 44.48 -5.64 -7.56
C LYS A 92 43.12 -5.04 -7.90
N GLU A 93 42.06 -5.85 -7.91
CA GLU A 93 40.70 -5.39 -8.18
C GLU A 93 40.13 -4.53 -7.03
N GLY A 94 40.51 -4.81 -5.79
CA GLY A 94 40.08 -4.06 -4.60
C GLY A 94 40.82 -2.75 -4.34
N GLU A 95 42.05 -2.63 -4.82
CA GLU A 95 42.94 -1.48 -4.57
C GLU A 95 42.33 -0.11 -4.97
N PRO A 96 41.71 0.06 -6.16
CA PRO A 96 41.07 1.33 -6.54
C PRO A 96 39.92 1.74 -5.63
N PHE A 97 39.35 0.80 -4.87
CA PHE A 97 38.23 1.02 -3.96
C PHE A 97 38.66 1.09 -2.49
N GLY A 98 39.96 1.01 -2.19
CA GLY A 98 40.48 0.95 -0.82
C GLY A 98 40.09 -0.33 -0.08
N ILE A 99 39.81 -1.43 -0.81
CA ILE A 99 39.43 -2.71 -0.20
C ILE A 99 40.67 -3.53 0.15
N HIS A 100 40.81 -3.88 1.42
CA HIS A 100 41.90 -4.72 1.92
C HIS A 100 41.38 -5.89 2.76
N SER A 101 41.99 -7.07 2.59
CA SER A 101 41.71 -8.28 3.36
C SER A 101 42.96 -9.16 3.42
N THR A 102 43.13 -9.91 4.49
CA THR A 102 44.24 -10.88 4.62
C THR A 102 43.91 -12.24 4.01
N THR A 103 42.62 -12.51 3.76
CA THR A 103 42.15 -13.80 3.23
C THR A 103 41.45 -13.63 1.89
N LYS A 104 41.56 -14.66 1.03
CA LYS A 104 40.80 -14.74 -0.23
C LYS A 104 39.29 -14.61 0.01
N LYS A 105 38.76 -15.30 1.03
CA LYS A 105 37.34 -15.23 1.40
C LYS A 105 36.92 -13.80 1.76
N GLY A 106 37.71 -13.10 2.58
CA GLY A 106 37.43 -11.71 2.96
C GLY A 106 37.43 -10.77 1.74
N TYR A 107 38.38 -10.94 0.81
CA TYR A 107 38.36 -10.18 -0.45
C TYR A 107 37.08 -10.44 -1.25
N VAL A 108 36.71 -11.71 -1.44
CA VAL A 108 35.49 -12.09 -2.18
C VAL A 108 34.25 -11.47 -1.54
N ASP A 109 34.12 -11.53 -0.21
CA ASP A 109 32.95 -11.01 0.49
C ASP A 109 32.86 -9.48 0.43
N ILE A 110 33.97 -8.76 0.61
CA ILE A 110 33.99 -7.28 0.55
C ILE A 110 33.76 -6.79 -0.89
N LEU A 111 34.45 -7.36 -1.89
CA LEU A 111 34.26 -7.00 -3.30
C LEU A 111 32.83 -7.32 -3.76
N TYR A 112 32.31 -8.49 -3.40
CA TYR A 112 30.92 -8.85 -3.70
C TYR A 112 29.97 -7.79 -3.14
N THR A 113 30.13 -7.42 -1.87
CA THR A 113 29.31 -6.39 -1.22
C THR A 113 29.44 -5.06 -1.95
N HIS A 114 30.66 -4.60 -2.22
CA HIS A 114 30.96 -3.35 -2.91
C HIS A 114 30.25 -3.26 -4.28
N TYR A 115 30.43 -4.26 -5.14
CA TYR A 115 29.79 -4.28 -6.46
C TYR A 115 28.26 -4.33 -6.38
N HIS A 116 27.70 -4.88 -5.30
CA HIS A 116 26.25 -4.97 -5.11
C HIS A 116 25.64 -3.75 -4.41
N LEU A 117 26.43 -2.79 -3.91
CA LEU A 117 25.91 -1.61 -3.20
C LEU A 117 24.92 -0.79 -4.05
N ASN A 118 25.20 -0.64 -5.35
CA ASN A 118 24.38 0.13 -6.29
C ASN A 118 23.48 -0.75 -7.18
N VAL A 119 23.42 -2.06 -6.91
CA VAL A 119 22.59 -2.99 -7.67
C VAL A 119 21.17 -2.94 -7.13
N TRP A 120 20.22 -2.58 -7.98
CA TRP A 120 18.81 -2.49 -7.63
C TRP A 120 18.16 -3.87 -7.73
N LYS A 121 17.72 -4.41 -6.59
CA LYS A 121 16.92 -5.63 -6.52
C LYS A 121 15.46 -5.26 -6.28
N ARG A 122 14.55 -5.97 -6.93
CA ARG A 122 13.12 -5.81 -6.67
C ARG A 122 12.84 -6.33 -5.27
N CYS A 123 12.38 -5.44 -4.39
CA CYS A 123 12.07 -5.78 -2.99
C CYS A 123 10.56 -5.96 -2.77
N ILE A 124 9.73 -5.30 -3.60
CA ILE A 124 8.28 -5.49 -3.61
C ILE A 124 7.85 -6.05 -4.95
N LYS A 125 7.20 -7.23 -4.91
CA LYS A 125 6.67 -7.91 -6.09
C LYS A 125 5.47 -7.13 -6.65
N SER A 126 5.25 -7.26 -7.96
CA SER A 126 4.00 -6.78 -8.55
C SER A 126 2.84 -7.65 -8.04
N SER A 127 1.69 -7.05 -7.77
CA SER A 127 0.48 -7.81 -7.44
C SER A 127 0.13 -8.83 -8.54
N LYS A 128 0.50 -8.58 -9.80
CA LYS A 128 0.28 -9.52 -10.92
C LYS A 128 1.16 -10.77 -10.89
N GLN A 129 2.26 -10.76 -10.13
CA GLN A 129 3.29 -11.81 -10.16
C GLN A 129 3.11 -12.87 -9.07
N CYS A 130 2.15 -12.71 -8.16
CA CYS A 130 1.81 -13.72 -7.15
C CYS A 130 0.36 -14.18 -7.32
N SER A 131 0.08 -15.36 -6.78
CA SER A 131 -1.31 -15.79 -6.63
C SER A 131 -2.00 -14.85 -5.65
N VAL A 132 -3.28 -14.56 -5.89
CA VAL A 132 -4.05 -13.68 -5.00
C VAL A 132 -4.28 -14.35 -3.64
N VAL A 133 -4.37 -15.68 -3.60
CA VAL A 133 -4.51 -16.45 -2.35
C VAL A 133 -3.27 -16.37 -1.45
N ASP A 134 -2.08 -16.14 -2.03
CA ASP A 134 -0.86 -15.93 -1.26
C ASP A 134 -0.89 -14.61 -0.45
N LEU A 135 -1.83 -13.70 -0.76
CA LEU A 135 -2.02 -12.45 -0.03
C LEU A 135 -2.76 -12.63 1.29
N SER A 136 -3.38 -13.79 1.53
CA SER A 136 -4.14 -14.08 2.76
C SER A 136 -3.31 -13.84 4.03
N VAL A 137 -2.06 -14.32 4.08
CA VAL A 137 -1.18 -14.16 5.24
C VAL A 137 -0.73 -12.70 5.43
N PRO A 138 -0.22 -11.98 4.40
CA PRO A 138 0.03 -10.55 4.50
C PRO A 138 -1.19 -9.73 4.94
N ILE A 139 -2.38 -9.98 4.36
CA ILE A 139 -3.61 -9.27 4.72
C ILE A 139 -3.95 -9.49 6.19
N ALA A 140 -3.99 -10.75 6.64
CA ALA A 140 -4.31 -11.08 8.03
C ALA A 140 -3.33 -10.42 9.02
N LYS A 141 -2.02 -10.41 8.70
CA LYS A 141 -1.01 -9.72 9.51
C LYS A 141 -1.21 -8.21 9.54
N SER A 142 -1.50 -7.59 8.39
CA SER A 142 -1.75 -6.15 8.29
C SER A 142 -3.01 -5.71 9.03
N LEU A 143 -4.05 -6.56 9.07
CA LEU A 143 -5.26 -6.32 9.84
C LEU A 143 -5.01 -6.53 11.35
N GLU A 144 -4.30 -7.59 11.73
CA GLU A 144 -3.97 -7.89 13.14
C GLU A 144 -3.08 -6.81 13.77
N SER A 145 -2.07 -6.30 13.04
CA SER A 145 -1.19 -5.22 13.55
C SER A 145 -1.95 -3.93 13.88
N ARG A 146 -3.16 -3.80 13.33
CA ARG A 146 -4.06 -2.64 13.49
C ARG A 146 -5.29 -2.96 14.32
N LYS A 147 -5.32 -4.09 15.03
CA LYS A 147 -6.49 -4.55 15.80
C LYS A 147 -7.15 -3.47 16.65
N LYS A 148 -6.34 -2.63 17.31
CA LYS A 148 -6.81 -1.50 18.14
C LYS A 148 -7.66 -0.47 17.38
N LEU A 149 -7.42 -0.28 16.08
CA LEU A 149 -8.20 0.67 15.26
C LEU A 149 -9.63 0.18 15.05
N TRP A 150 -9.82 -1.15 15.03
CA TRP A 150 -11.11 -1.80 14.79
C TRP A 150 -11.97 -1.90 16.04
N GLU A 151 -11.38 -1.78 17.24
CA GLU A 151 -12.08 -1.94 18.51
C GLU A 151 -13.32 -1.05 18.60
N GLY A 152 -14.43 -1.62 19.05
CA GLY A 152 -15.71 -0.92 19.17
C GLY A 152 -16.45 -0.67 17.84
N ALA A 153 -15.89 -1.03 16.68
CA ALA A 153 -16.63 -0.99 15.44
C ALA A 153 -17.79 -1.99 15.47
N THR A 154 -18.99 -1.52 15.16
CA THR A 154 -20.22 -2.33 15.14
C THR A 154 -20.50 -2.92 13.75
N LEU A 155 -19.85 -2.37 12.72
CA LEU A 155 -20.01 -2.79 11.34
C LEU A 155 -18.71 -2.55 10.56
N ILE A 156 -18.37 -3.48 9.67
CA ILE A 156 -17.33 -3.35 8.67
C ILE A 156 -17.99 -3.33 7.28
N ALA A 157 -17.89 -2.22 6.57
CA ALA A 157 -18.37 -2.08 5.21
C ALA A 157 -17.23 -2.34 4.23
N CYS A 158 -17.46 -3.21 3.26
CA CYS A 158 -16.51 -3.53 2.20
C CYS A 158 -17.10 -3.18 0.85
N GLU A 159 -16.39 -2.43 0.01
CA GLU A 159 -16.81 -2.22 -1.38
C GLU A 159 -16.92 -3.57 -2.09
N GLN A 160 -18.01 -3.76 -2.84
CA GLN A 160 -18.23 -4.96 -3.63
C GLN A 160 -17.45 -4.90 -4.95
N GLN A 161 -16.55 -5.86 -5.13
CA GLN A 161 -15.59 -5.86 -6.23
C GLN A 161 -16.02 -6.77 -7.39
N PRO A 162 -16.13 -6.26 -8.63
CA PRO A 162 -16.42 -7.09 -9.80
C PRO A 162 -15.18 -7.81 -10.36
N ASP A 163 -13.98 -7.31 -10.09
CA ASP A 163 -12.73 -7.97 -10.51
C ASP A 163 -12.48 -9.22 -9.65
N LYS A 164 -12.24 -10.37 -10.29
CA LYS A 164 -12.09 -11.67 -9.59
C LYS A 164 -10.98 -11.68 -8.55
N ARG A 165 -9.87 -10.96 -8.79
CA ARG A 165 -8.76 -10.91 -7.83
C ARG A 165 -9.12 -10.01 -6.66
N MET A 166 -9.69 -8.84 -6.92
CA MET A 166 -10.16 -7.95 -5.86
C MET A 166 -11.29 -8.57 -5.04
N LEU A 167 -12.19 -9.33 -5.67
CA LEU A 167 -13.24 -10.10 -4.99
C LEU A 167 -12.64 -11.17 -4.05
N CYS A 168 -11.54 -11.81 -4.44
CA CYS A 168 -10.84 -12.75 -3.57
C CYS A 168 -10.25 -12.04 -2.33
N VAL A 169 -9.67 -10.84 -2.52
CA VAL A 169 -9.17 -10.00 -1.41
C VAL A 169 -10.33 -9.52 -0.53
N GLN A 170 -11.45 -9.10 -1.12
CA GLN A 170 -12.68 -8.74 -0.40
C GLN A 170 -13.12 -9.90 0.48
N ALA A 171 -13.19 -11.12 -0.06
CA ALA A 171 -13.59 -12.30 0.69
C ALA A 171 -12.63 -12.60 1.86
N MET A 172 -11.32 -12.42 1.68
CA MET A 172 -10.33 -12.60 2.75
C MET A 172 -10.52 -11.61 3.89
N ILE A 173 -10.68 -10.32 3.57
CA ILE A 173 -10.90 -9.26 4.57
C ILE A 173 -12.22 -9.50 5.30
N HIS A 174 -13.28 -9.75 4.53
CA HIS A 174 -14.61 -10.03 5.07
C HIS A 174 -14.58 -11.23 6.02
N MET A 175 -13.99 -12.35 5.59
CA MET A 175 -13.88 -13.55 6.43
C MET A 175 -13.03 -13.29 7.69
N TRP A 176 -11.90 -12.58 7.56
CA TRP A 176 -11.07 -12.23 8.72
C TRP A 176 -11.88 -11.49 9.78
N PHE A 177 -12.58 -10.42 9.41
CA PHE A 177 -13.41 -9.66 10.36
C PHE A 177 -14.57 -10.49 10.94
N VAL A 178 -15.25 -11.30 10.12
CA VAL A 178 -16.33 -12.19 10.61
C VAL A 178 -15.79 -13.18 11.65
N THR A 179 -14.63 -13.79 11.42
CA THR A 179 -14.02 -14.71 12.40
C THR A 179 -13.56 -14.02 13.69
N GLN A 180 -13.34 -12.70 13.67
CA GLN A 180 -13.08 -11.89 14.85
C GLN A 180 -14.37 -11.39 15.54
N GLY A 181 -15.55 -11.80 15.06
CA GLY A 181 -16.85 -11.46 15.67
C GLY A 181 -17.47 -10.16 15.17
N PHE A 182 -16.92 -9.52 14.14
CA PHE A 182 -17.51 -8.30 13.57
C PHE A 182 -18.66 -8.63 12.62
N LYS A 183 -19.67 -7.77 12.59
CA LYS A 183 -20.65 -7.74 11.51
C LYS A 183 -20.01 -7.10 10.28
N CYS A 184 -20.24 -7.70 9.11
CA CYS A 184 -19.72 -7.19 7.85
C CYS A 184 -20.83 -7.04 6.82
N THR A 185 -20.67 -6.10 5.89
CA THR A 185 -21.57 -5.90 4.76
C THR A 185 -20.80 -5.57 3.49
N GLY A 186 -21.32 -6.04 2.35
CA GLY A 186 -20.92 -5.54 1.03
C GLY A 186 -21.66 -4.23 0.70
N VAL A 187 -20.99 -3.30 0.01
CA VAL A 187 -21.61 -2.06 -0.46
C VAL A 187 -21.31 -1.89 -1.96
N SER A 188 -22.35 -1.61 -2.74
CA SER A 188 -22.15 -1.31 -4.17
C SER A 188 -21.33 -0.04 -4.35
N ALA A 189 -20.36 -0.11 -5.26
CA ALA A 189 -19.53 1.02 -5.69
C ALA A 189 -20.33 2.23 -6.19
N THR A 190 -21.60 2.06 -6.55
CA THR A 190 -22.47 3.14 -7.04
C THR A 190 -22.90 4.10 -5.93
N HIS A 191 -23.02 3.61 -4.69
CA HIS A 191 -23.61 4.39 -3.60
C HIS A 191 -22.69 5.51 -3.09
N LYS A 192 -21.37 5.36 -3.22
CA LYS A 192 -20.38 6.35 -2.76
C LYS A 192 -20.44 7.70 -3.48
N LEU A 193 -21.23 7.84 -4.55
CA LEU A 193 -21.44 9.12 -5.25
C LEU A 193 -22.87 9.66 -5.10
N THR A 194 -23.68 9.04 -4.24
CA THR A 194 -25.09 9.43 -4.03
C THR A 194 -25.32 10.25 -2.77
N ASN A 195 -24.26 10.56 -2.03
CA ASN A 195 -24.37 11.34 -0.79
C ASN A 195 -24.83 12.77 -1.09
N ILE A 196 -24.36 13.39 -2.17
CA ILE A 196 -24.74 14.73 -2.61
C ILE A 196 -24.81 14.79 -4.14
N LEU A 197 -25.32 15.92 -4.65
CA LEU A 197 -25.24 16.29 -6.05
C LEU A 197 -24.49 17.61 -6.16
N THR A 198 -23.61 17.73 -7.15
CA THR A 198 -22.90 18.98 -7.45
C THR A 198 -23.00 19.32 -8.93
N VAL A 199 -22.85 20.60 -9.28
CA VAL A 199 -22.85 21.04 -10.68
C VAL A 199 -21.69 20.46 -11.49
N ASP A 200 -20.62 20.01 -10.82
CA ASP A 200 -19.41 19.45 -11.41
C ASP A 200 -19.44 17.91 -11.52
N ASP A 201 -20.61 17.29 -11.31
CA ASP A 201 -20.75 15.84 -11.34
C ASP A 201 -20.53 15.27 -12.75
N HIS A 202 -19.61 14.31 -12.85
CA HIS A 202 -19.22 13.66 -14.10
C HIS A 202 -19.14 12.14 -13.92
N THR A 203 -20.28 11.47 -13.79
CA THR A 203 -20.34 10.06 -13.38
C THR A 203 -20.27 9.04 -14.53
N LYS A 204 -20.38 9.51 -15.79
CA LYS A 204 -20.43 8.65 -16.98
C LYS A 204 -19.11 7.89 -17.25
N THR A 205 -17.97 8.47 -16.90
CA THR A 205 -16.65 7.86 -17.14
C THR A 205 -15.96 7.51 -15.83
N TYR A 206 -15.05 6.53 -15.87
CA TYR A 206 -14.26 6.16 -14.68
C TYR A 206 -13.43 7.33 -14.13
N LYS A 207 -12.74 8.07 -15.01
CA LYS A 207 -11.97 9.26 -14.63
C LYS A 207 -12.86 10.35 -14.03
N GLY A 208 -14.04 10.54 -14.61
CA GLY A 208 -15.04 11.48 -14.10
C GLY A 208 -15.52 11.09 -12.70
N ARG A 209 -15.89 9.83 -12.48
CA ARG A 209 -16.30 9.31 -11.15
C ARG A 209 -15.24 9.57 -10.08
N LYS A 210 -13.96 9.35 -10.39
CA LYS A 210 -12.86 9.67 -9.46
C LYS A 210 -12.80 11.14 -9.10
N LYS A 211 -12.95 12.02 -10.09
CA LYS A 211 -12.97 13.47 -9.85
C LYS A 211 -14.18 13.85 -8.98
N THR A 212 -15.36 13.33 -9.30
CA THR A 212 -16.60 13.57 -8.55
C THR A 212 -16.49 13.08 -7.11
N GLY A 213 -15.94 11.90 -6.86
CA GLY A 213 -15.70 11.41 -5.48
C GLY A 213 -14.79 12.35 -4.68
N ILE A 214 -13.74 12.89 -5.29
CA ILE A 214 -12.88 13.89 -4.62
C ILE A 214 -13.65 15.17 -4.30
N ILE A 215 -14.49 15.66 -5.22
CA ILE A 215 -15.33 16.84 -4.99
C ILE A 215 -16.30 16.57 -3.84
N HIS A 216 -17.04 15.47 -3.88
CA HIS A 216 -18.02 15.11 -2.86
C HIS A 216 -17.38 14.96 -1.47
N ALA A 217 -16.25 14.25 -1.38
CA ALA A 217 -15.53 14.10 -0.12
C ALA A 217 -14.98 15.45 0.38
N THR A 218 -14.52 16.33 -0.52
CA THR A 218 -14.06 17.67 -0.16
C THR A 218 -15.16 18.48 0.52
N GLU A 219 -16.41 18.38 0.06
CA GLU A 219 -17.54 19.08 0.66
C GLU A 219 -18.01 18.44 1.98
N LEU A 220 -17.89 17.13 2.12
CA LEU A 220 -18.51 16.38 3.22
C LEU A 220 -17.56 16.03 4.37
N VAL A 221 -16.25 16.06 4.18
CA VAL A 221 -15.28 15.75 5.25
C VAL A 221 -15.41 16.78 6.39
N PRO A 222 -15.58 16.34 7.65
CA PRO A 222 -16.07 17.20 8.73
C PRO A 222 -15.07 18.22 9.27
N THR A 223 -13.77 18.05 9.00
CA THR A 223 -12.71 18.90 9.58
C THR A 223 -11.67 19.29 8.53
N THR A 224 -11.06 20.47 8.71
CA THR A 224 -10.02 20.99 7.81
C THR A 224 -8.77 20.10 7.83
N GLU A 225 -8.46 19.48 8.97
CA GLU A 225 -7.32 18.59 9.18
C GLU A 225 -7.48 17.33 8.30
N TRP A 226 -8.62 16.65 8.38
CA TRP A 226 -8.89 15.47 7.55
C TRP A 226 -8.99 15.81 6.07
N LYS A 227 -9.54 16.99 5.73
CA LYS A 227 -9.59 17.48 4.34
C LYS A 227 -8.19 17.69 3.78
N SER A 228 -7.29 18.31 4.56
CA SER A 228 -5.89 18.51 4.20
C SER A 228 -5.12 17.20 4.08
N HIS A 229 -5.33 16.26 5.02
CA HIS A 229 -4.77 14.91 4.98
C HIS A 229 -5.16 14.19 3.68
N MET A 230 -6.47 14.13 3.38
CA MET A 230 -7.02 13.51 2.18
C MET A 230 -6.42 14.12 0.90
N LEU A 231 -6.45 15.44 0.74
CA LEU A 231 -6.02 16.11 -0.50
C LEU A 231 -4.52 15.92 -0.80
N LYS A 232 -3.68 15.85 0.25
CA LYS A 232 -2.24 15.62 0.13
C LYS A 232 -1.89 14.15 -0.12
N HIS A 233 -2.81 13.21 0.13
CA HIS A 233 -2.53 11.79 0.02
C HIS A 233 -2.32 11.36 -1.45
N PRO A 234 -1.29 10.54 -1.76
CA PRO A 234 -1.05 10.05 -3.13
C PRO A 234 -2.19 9.20 -3.70
N LYS A 235 -2.98 8.57 -2.82
CA LYS A 235 -4.16 7.76 -3.15
C LYS A 235 -5.45 8.39 -2.63
N LYS A 236 -5.57 9.71 -2.76
CA LYS A 236 -6.74 10.45 -2.30
C LYS A 236 -8.06 9.94 -2.87
N ASP A 237 -8.07 9.43 -4.11
CA ASP A 237 -9.26 8.84 -4.72
C ASP A 237 -9.75 7.61 -3.94
N ASP A 238 -8.84 6.69 -3.61
CA ASP A 238 -9.15 5.50 -2.79
C ASP A 238 -9.62 5.91 -1.37
N LEU A 239 -9.00 6.94 -0.77
CA LEU A 239 -9.44 7.50 0.51
C LEU A 239 -10.87 8.06 0.43
N CYS A 240 -11.17 8.93 -0.55
CA CYS A 240 -12.50 9.50 -0.74
C CYS A 240 -13.59 8.42 -0.81
N ASP A 241 -13.32 7.35 -1.56
CA ASP A 241 -14.26 6.24 -1.73
C ASP A 241 -14.60 5.57 -0.40
N THR A 242 -13.62 5.36 0.49
CA THR A 242 -13.87 4.78 1.83
C THR A 242 -14.77 5.67 2.70
N PHE A 243 -14.51 6.99 2.70
CA PHE A 243 -15.28 7.95 3.49
C PHE A 243 -16.73 8.04 2.99
N LEU A 244 -16.91 8.26 1.68
CA LEU A 244 -18.24 8.42 1.09
C LEU A 244 -19.08 7.14 1.18
N GLN A 245 -18.46 5.99 0.93
CA GLN A 245 -19.12 4.69 1.12
C GLN A 245 -19.60 4.54 2.57
N GLY A 246 -18.74 4.81 3.55
CA GLY A 246 -19.13 4.61 4.94
C GLY A 246 -20.16 5.64 5.40
N LEU A 247 -20.07 6.88 4.92
CA LEU A 247 -21.09 7.89 5.16
C LEU A 247 -22.46 7.44 4.61
N TRP A 248 -22.48 6.88 3.40
CA TRP A 248 -23.71 6.31 2.83
C TRP A 248 -24.28 5.19 3.70
N VAL A 249 -23.42 4.25 4.14
CA VAL A 249 -23.83 3.16 5.04
C VAL A 249 -24.44 3.70 6.33
N MET A 250 -23.83 4.71 6.96
CA MET A 250 -24.36 5.31 8.18
C MET A 250 -25.78 5.86 7.99
N GLU A 251 -26.04 6.46 6.83
CA GLU A 251 -27.33 7.08 6.53
C GLU A 251 -28.43 6.06 6.16
N HIS A 252 -28.06 4.83 5.79
CA HIS A 252 -28.98 3.81 5.24
C HIS A 252 -29.08 2.53 6.07
N THR A 253 -28.35 2.39 7.17
CA THR A 253 -28.36 1.19 8.02
C THR A 253 -29.10 1.42 9.35
N ARG A 254 -30.29 2.02 9.29
CA ARG A 254 -31.12 2.24 10.50
C ARG A 254 -31.78 0.94 10.97
#